data_AF-A0A7J8PY59-F1
#
_entry.id   AF-A0A7J8PY59-F1
#
_cell.length_a   1.000
_cell.length_b   1.000
_cell.length_c   1.000
_cell.angle_alpha   90.00
_cell.angle_beta   90.00
_cell.angle_gamma   90.00
#
_symmetry.space_group_name_H-M   'P 1'
#
loop_
_entity.id
_entity.type
_entity.pdbx_description
1 polymer ?
#
loop_
_entity_poly.entity_id
_entity_poly.type
_entity_poly.pdbx_seq_one_letter_code
_entity_poly.pdbx_strand_id
1 'polypeptide(L)'
;MGFPTDFPTYPIKQQFVDYLEAYAREFDIKPRFNETVSQAEYDATLGFWRVKSVGVNGKGTEYVCRWLVVATGENAEAVMPEMEGMGEFGGDIRHTSLYKSGEEFRGKRVLVVGCGNSGMEVCLDLCNHNARPSLVVRDTVHVLPREMLGRSTFGLSMWLLKWLPIRFVDRLLLIVTWLMLGDTARIGLDRPRLGPLELKNLSGKTPVLDVGTLANIKSGDIKVCPSIKRLKRHAVEFVNGKTENFDAIILATGYKSNVPSWLK
;
A
#
# COMPACT_ATOMS: atom_id res chain seq x y z
N MET A 1 11.48 -5.10 23.91
CA MET A 1 10.07 -5.39 24.26
C MET A 1 9.46 -6.20 23.13
N GLY A 2 8.85 -7.34 23.42
CA GLY A 2 8.04 -8.08 22.44
C GLY A 2 6.61 -7.54 22.37
N PHE A 3 5.81 -8.00 21.41
CA PHE A 3 4.37 -7.69 21.42
C PHE A 3 3.69 -8.28 22.67
N PRO A 4 2.64 -7.62 23.20
CA PRO A 4 1.81 -8.17 24.28
C PRO A 4 1.24 -9.54 23.92
N THR A 5 1.17 -10.45 24.89
CA THR A 5 0.74 -11.85 24.68
C THR A 5 -0.76 -11.99 24.35
N ASP A 6 -1.55 -10.99 24.70
CA ASP A 6 -2.99 -10.89 24.41
C ASP A 6 -3.29 -10.33 23.01
N PHE A 7 -2.28 -9.83 22.29
CA PHE A 7 -2.48 -9.38 20.91
C PHE A 7 -2.67 -10.58 19.97
N PRO A 8 -3.56 -10.47 18.98
CA PRO A 8 -3.63 -11.45 17.92
C PRO A 8 -2.35 -11.42 17.07
N THR A 9 -2.10 -12.48 16.32
CA THR A 9 -0.97 -12.58 15.38
C THR A 9 -0.89 -11.39 14.42
N TYR A 10 -2.04 -10.84 14.01
CA TYR A 10 -2.14 -9.61 13.22
C TYR A 10 -2.88 -8.55 14.04
N PRO A 11 -2.17 -7.67 14.75
CA PRO A 11 -2.80 -6.63 15.55
C PRO A 11 -3.56 -5.64 14.67
N ILE A 12 -4.68 -5.13 15.19
CA ILE A 12 -5.38 -4.02 14.53
C ILE A 12 -4.58 -2.72 14.69
N LYS A 13 -4.92 -1.70 13.88
CA LYS A 13 -4.26 -0.39 13.91
C LYS A 13 -4.08 0.16 15.34
N GLN A 14 -5.15 0.15 16.15
CA GLN A 14 -5.10 0.73 17.50
C GLN A 14 -4.13 -0.03 18.41
N GLN A 15 -4.19 -1.37 18.41
CA GLN A 15 -3.25 -2.21 19.15
C GLN A 15 -1.79 -1.92 18.77
N PHE A 16 -1.50 -1.75 17.47
CA PHE A 16 -0.15 -1.41 17.03
C PHE A 16 0.29 -0.01 17.50
N VAL A 17 -0.61 0.97 17.53
CA VAL A 17 -0.34 2.31 18.10
C VAL A 17 -0.06 2.20 19.59
N ASP A 18 -0.89 1.48 20.35
CA ASP A 18 -0.73 1.30 21.79
C ASP A 18 0.63 0.65 22.12
N TYR A 19 1.06 -0.32 21.30
CA TYR A 19 2.39 -0.92 21.39
C TYR A 19 3.52 0.10 21.17
N LEU A 20 3.41 0.96 20.16
CA LEU A 20 4.42 2.00 19.89
C LEU A 20 4.49 3.04 21.00
N GLU A 21 3.36 3.44 21.58
CA GLU A 21 3.33 4.33 22.74
C GLU A 21 3.96 3.68 23.98
N ALA A 22 3.66 2.40 24.23
CA ALA A 22 4.29 1.64 25.31
C ALA A 22 5.79 1.52 25.11
N TYR A 23 6.24 1.25 23.89
CA TYR A 23 7.66 1.21 23.53
C TYR A 23 8.35 2.56 23.80
N ALA A 24 7.73 3.67 23.40
CA ALA A 24 8.29 5.00 23.67
C ALA A 24 8.40 5.29 25.18
N ARG A 25 7.40 4.89 25.98
CA ARG A 25 7.44 5.03 27.46
C ARG A 25 8.53 4.16 28.10
N GLU A 26 8.62 2.90 27.72
CA GLU A 26 9.60 1.93 28.26
C GLU A 26 11.05 2.41 28.08
N PHE A 27 11.34 3.01 26.93
CA PHE A 27 12.69 3.47 26.58
C PHE A 27 12.92 4.97 26.78
N ASP A 28 12.02 5.67 27.48
CA ASP A 28 12.06 7.12 27.71
C ASP A 28 12.29 7.95 26.43
N ILE A 29 11.72 7.50 25.32
CA ILE A 29 11.82 8.20 24.03
C ILE A 29 10.85 9.38 24.07
N LYS A 30 11.37 10.59 23.87
CA LYS A 30 10.61 11.85 23.92
C LYS A 30 10.61 12.56 22.56
N PRO A 31 9.77 12.15 21.59
CA PRO A 31 9.66 12.84 20.32
C PRO A 31 9.13 14.26 20.52
N ARG A 32 9.68 15.20 19.74
CA ARG A 32 9.09 16.54 19.62
C ARG A 32 8.01 16.50 18.55
N PHE A 33 6.76 16.40 18.98
CA PHE A 33 5.61 16.45 18.07
C PHE A 33 5.34 17.89 17.63
N ASN A 34 4.49 18.03 16.60
CA ASN A 34 4.06 19.34 16.09
C ASN A 34 5.23 20.21 15.57
N GLU A 35 6.33 19.57 15.17
CA GLU A 35 7.48 20.19 14.52
C GLU A 35 7.74 19.49 13.18
N THR A 36 7.62 20.23 12.08
CA THR A 36 7.87 19.71 10.74
C THR A 36 9.27 20.14 10.30
N VAL A 37 10.13 19.19 9.96
CA VAL A 37 11.41 19.49 9.29
C VAL A 37 11.12 20.00 7.89
N SER A 38 11.48 21.25 7.61
CA SER A 38 11.26 21.90 6.32
C SER A 38 12.49 21.84 5.42
N GLN A 39 13.68 21.75 6.01
CA GLN A 39 14.95 21.65 5.28
C GLN A 39 16.01 20.99 6.17
N ALA A 40 16.85 20.14 5.59
CA ALA A 40 18.08 19.65 6.20
C ALA A 40 19.20 19.71 5.16
N GLU A 41 20.35 20.27 5.53
CA GLU A 41 21.50 20.39 4.64
C GLU A 41 22.81 20.19 5.41
N TYR A 42 23.80 19.58 4.76
CA TYR A 42 25.12 19.42 5.36
C TYR A 42 25.99 20.66 5.12
N ASP A 43 26.41 21.32 6.20
CA ASP A 43 27.34 22.44 6.14
C ASP A 43 28.77 21.92 6.18
N ALA A 44 29.42 21.87 5.01
CA ALA A 44 30.79 21.39 4.88
C ALA A 44 31.84 22.29 5.58
N THR A 45 31.53 23.57 5.82
CA THR A 45 32.42 24.49 6.52
C THR A 45 32.42 24.20 8.01
N LEU A 46 31.23 23.93 8.57
CA LEU A 46 31.08 23.58 9.98
C LEU A 46 31.41 22.10 10.24
N GLY A 47 31.17 21.21 9.28
CA GLY A 47 31.24 19.77 9.45
C GLY A 47 30.03 19.19 10.19
N PHE A 48 28.87 19.85 10.10
CA PHE A 48 27.63 19.47 10.78
C PHE A 48 26.43 19.62 9.83
N TRP A 49 25.37 18.88 10.13
CA TRP A 49 24.05 19.08 9.54
C TRP A 49 23.36 20.29 10.17
N ARG A 50 22.70 21.09 9.34
CA ARG A 50 21.78 22.15 9.74
C ARG A 50 20.36 21.73 9.39
N VAL A 51 19.49 21.62 10.39
CA VAL A 51 18.12 21.15 10.24
C VAL A 51 17.16 22.25 10.66
N LYS A 52 16.37 22.73 9.72
CA LYS A 52 15.32 23.72 9.95
C LYS A 52 13.99 23.00 10.16
N SER A 53 13.33 23.36 11.25
CA SER A 53 11.99 22.90 11.59
C SER A 53 11.06 24.09 11.76
N VAL A 54 9.78 23.87 11.50
CA VAL A 54 8.70 24.83 11.71
C VAL A 54 7.70 24.21 12.67
N GLY A 55 7.48 24.86 13.80
CA GLY A 55 6.42 24.48 14.74
C GLY A 55 5.04 24.97 14.26
N VAL A 56 3.96 24.46 14.86
CA VAL A 56 2.57 24.82 14.51
C VAL A 56 2.30 26.33 14.57
N ASN A 57 3.01 27.07 15.43
CA ASN A 57 2.87 28.52 15.56
C ASN A 57 3.65 29.31 14.48
N GLY A 58 4.22 28.63 13.48
CA GLY A 58 5.10 29.23 12.46
C GLY A 58 6.50 29.58 12.98
N LYS A 59 6.80 29.33 14.26
CA LYS A 59 8.12 29.58 14.84
C LYS A 59 9.14 28.58 14.28
N GLY A 60 10.13 29.10 13.57
CA GLY A 60 11.26 28.32 13.08
C GLY A 60 12.26 27.99 14.20
N THR A 61 12.79 26.76 14.17
CA THR A 61 13.93 26.34 15.00
C THR A 61 14.97 25.71 14.11
N GLU A 62 16.23 26.13 14.25
CA GLU A 62 17.38 25.50 13.58
C GLU A 62 18.15 24.65 14.58
N TYR A 63 18.44 23.41 14.19
CA TYR A 63 19.27 22.48 14.93
C TYR A 63 20.59 22.26 14.19
N VAL A 64 21.66 22.10 14.95
CA VAL A 64 22.98 21.73 14.43
C VAL A 64 23.38 20.38 15.02
N CYS A 65 23.63 19.38 14.18
CA CYS A 65 23.95 18.03 14.64
C CYS A 65 25.03 17.34 13.78
N ARG A 66 25.77 16.41 14.37
CA ARG A 66 26.81 15.66 13.64
C ARG A 66 26.22 14.63 12.69
N TRP A 67 25.11 14.03 13.10
CA TRP A 67 24.45 12.94 12.40
C TRP A 67 22.99 13.26 12.21
N LEU A 68 22.48 12.92 11.03
CA LEU A 68 21.08 13.00 10.68
C LEU A 68 20.59 11.58 10.33
N VAL A 69 19.54 11.13 11.03
CA VAL A 69 18.85 9.88 10.70
C VAL A 69 17.49 10.22 10.11
N VAL A 70 17.25 9.81 8.87
CA VAL A 70 15.99 10.03 8.17
C VAL A 70 15.09 8.82 8.36
N ALA A 71 13.99 9.02 9.10
CA ALA A 71 13.02 7.97 9.43
C ALA A 71 11.57 8.36 9.02
N THR A 72 11.42 9.12 7.94
CA THR A 72 10.11 9.63 7.46
C THR A 72 9.31 8.60 6.63
N GLY A 73 9.90 7.44 6.34
CA GLY A 73 9.29 6.39 5.53
C GLY A 73 9.24 6.70 4.03
N GLU A 74 8.73 5.74 3.26
CA GLU A 74 8.66 5.80 1.79
C GLU A 74 7.26 6.19 1.27
N ASN A 75 6.23 6.06 2.12
CA ASN A 75 4.83 6.27 1.73
C ASN A 75 4.30 7.63 2.21
N ALA A 76 4.95 8.72 1.81
CA ALA A 76 4.62 10.06 2.30
C ALA A 76 3.56 10.77 1.45
N GLU A 77 3.79 10.90 0.15
CA GLU A 77 2.93 11.66 -0.75
C GLU A 77 2.12 10.73 -1.65
N ALA A 78 0.82 10.96 -1.75
CA ALA A 78 -0.05 10.20 -2.65
C ALA A 78 0.37 10.39 -4.11
N VAL A 79 0.40 9.30 -4.88
CA VAL A 79 0.66 9.36 -6.33
C VAL A 79 -0.69 9.46 -7.04
N MET A 80 -1.01 10.65 -7.53
CA MET A 80 -2.22 10.93 -8.31
C MET A 80 -1.88 10.91 -9.81
N PRO A 81 -2.16 9.81 -10.54
CA PRO A 81 -1.93 9.80 -11.97
C PRO A 81 -2.92 10.72 -12.69
N GLU A 82 -2.44 11.42 -13.69
CA GLU A 82 -3.31 12.13 -14.63
C GLU A 82 -3.98 11.12 -15.56
N MET A 83 -5.28 11.30 -15.78
CA MET A 83 -6.08 10.51 -16.71
C MET A 83 -6.87 11.45 -17.61
N GLU A 84 -6.97 11.12 -18.90
CA GLU A 84 -7.81 11.87 -19.83
C GLU A 84 -9.26 11.91 -19.32
N GLY A 85 -9.88 13.10 -19.34
CA GLY A 85 -11.26 13.31 -18.89
C GLY A 85 -11.47 13.29 -17.38
N MET A 86 -10.40 13.28 -16.56
CA MET A 86 -10.51 13.26 -15.10
C MET A 86 -11.28 14.46 -14.54
N GLY A 87 -11.09 15.66 -15.12
CA GLY A 87 -11.85 16.86 -14.75
C GLY A 87 -13.32 16.86 -15.22
N GLU A 88 -13.70 15.94 -16.11
CA GLU A 88 -15.08 15.82 -16.60
C GLU A 88 -15.90 14.84 -15.76
N PHE A 89 -15.25 13.92 -15.03
CA PHE A 89 -15.92 12.92 -14.21
C PHE A 89 -16.72 13.62 -13.10
N GLY A 90 -18.04 13.44 -13.11
CA GLY A 90 -18.95 14.07 -12.16
C GLY A 90 -19.10 13.31 -10.84
N GLY A 91 -18.43 12.17 -10.69
CA GLY A 91 -18.36 11.42 -9.44
C GLY A 91 -17.13 11.77 -8.63
N ASP A 92 -17.00 11.14 -7.47
CA ASP A 92 -15.88 11.40 -6.56
C ASP A 92 -14.62 10.65 -7.01
N ILE A 93 -13.46 11.30 -6.96
CA ILE A 93 -12.16 10.68 -7.21
C ILE A 93 -11.25 10.94 -6.00
N ARG A 94 -10.87 9.88 -5.29
CA ARG A 94 -10.03 9.98 -4.08
C ARG A 94 -8.86 9.02 -4.13
N HIS A 95 -7.73 9.42 -3.56
CA HIS A 95 -6.65 8.48 -3.24
C HIS A 95 -6.99 7.66 -2.00
N THR A 96 -6.41 6.45 -1.88
CA THR A 96 -6.57 5.61 -0.68
C THR A 96 -6.10 6.27 0.61
N SER A 97 -5.27 7.32 0.54
CA SER A 97 -4.86 8.12 1.71
C SER A 97 -6.03 8.84 2.38
N LEU A 98 -7.07 9.16 1.62
CA LEU A 98 -8.29 9.80 2.11
C LEU A 98 -9.41 8.79 2.42
N TYR A 99 -9.25 7.53 2.01
CA TYR A 99 -10.21 6.47 2.28
C TYR A 99 -10.23 6.12 3.78
N LYS A 100 -11.43 5.92 4.33
CA LYS A 100 -11.61 5.54 5.75
C LYS A 100 -12.42 4.25 5.91
N SER A 101 -13.49 4.09 5.14
CA SER A 101 -14.39 2.93 5.22
C SER A 101 -15.24 2.85 3.96
N GLY A 102 -15.63 1.62 3.60
CA GLY A 102 -16.53 1.32 2.50
C GLY A 102 -17.97 1.76 2.75
N GLU A 103 -18.32 2.10 4.00
CA GLU A 103 -19.67 2.53 4.39
C GLU A 103 -20.17 3.72 3.56
N GLU A 104 -19.29 4.69 3.25
CA GLU A 104 -19.66 5.86 2.44
C GLU A 104 -20.03 5.52 0.99
N PHE A 105 -19.73 4.30 0.56
CA PHE A 105 -19.96 3.78 -0.79
C PHE A 105 -21.04 2.70 -0.85
N ARG A 106 -21.81 2.48 0.22
CA ARG A 106 -22.90 1.52 0.26
C ARG A 106 -23.82 1.66 -0.96
N GLY A 107 -24.03 0.56 -1.70
CA GLY A 107 -24.86 0.51 -2.91
C GLY A 107 -24.25 1.17 -4.16
N LYS A 108 -23.09 1.83 -4.06
CA LYS A 108 -22.42 2.51 -5.19
C LYS A 108 -21.55 1.55 -5.98
N ARG A 109 -21.37 1.84 -7.27
CA ARG A 109 -20.35 1.23 -8.13
C ARG A 109 -19.06 2.02 -8.00
N VAL A 110 -18.02 1.36 -7.50
CA VAL A 110 -16.75 2.01 -7.21
C VAL A 110 -15.65 1.39 -8.05
N LEU A 111 -14.93 2.20 -8.81
CA LEU A 111 -13.76 1.76 -9.55
C LEU A 111 -12.51 1.95 -8.70
N VAL A 112 -11.85 0.87 -8.30
CA VAL A 112 -10.57 0.91 -7.59
C VAL A 112 -9.43 0.76 -8.59
N VAL A 113 -8.54 1.74 -8.64
CA VAL A 113 -7.44 1.80 -9.60
C VAL A 113 -6.15 1.34 -8.94
N GLY A 114 -5.67 0.15 -9.31
CA GLY A 114 -4.44 -0.44 -8.78
C GLY A 114 -4.71 -1.67 -7.92
N CYS A 115 -3.93 -2.73 -8.16
CA CYS A 115 -4.11 -4.06 -7.57
C CYS A 115 -3.06 -4.42 -6.50
N GLY A 116 -2.44 -3.42 -5.88
CA GLY A 116 -1.57 -3.62 -4.71
C GLY A 116 -2.37 -3.93 -3.44
N ASN A 117 -1.68 -4.11 -2.30
CA ASN A 117 -2.31 -4.46 -1.02
C ASN A 117 -3.49 -3.51 -0.68
N SER A 118 -3.27 -2.19 -0.75
CA SER A 118 -4.33 -1.21 -0.48
C SER A 118 -5.54 -1.34 -1.41
N GLY A 119 -5.33 -1.56 -2.71
CA GLY A 119 -6.44 -1.69 -3.66
C GLY A 119 -7.26 -2.96 -3.41
N MET A 120 -6.57 -4.06 -3.09
CA MET A 120 -7.22 -5.34 -2.78
C MET A 120 -8.01 -5.28 -1.47
N GLU A 121 -7.46 -4.67 -0.42
CA GLU A 121 -8.14 -4.50 0.87
C GLU A 121 -9.31 -3.50 0.77
N VAL A 122 -9.16 -2.42 0.01
CA VAL A 122 -10.26 -1.47 -0.24
C VAL A 122 -11.40 -2.15 -1.00
N CYS A 123 -11.13 -2.96 -2.02
CA CYS A 123 -12.18 -3.73 -2.69
C CYS A 123 -12.92 -4.67 -1.73
N LEU A 124 -12.18 -5.36 -0.85
CA LEU A 124 -12.78 -6.23 0.15
C LEU A 124 -13.66 -5.44 1.13
N ASP A 125 -13.16 -4.32 1.63
CA ASP A 125 -13.90 -3.45 2.55
C ASP A 125 -15.17 -2.87 1.90
N LEU A 126 -15.09 -2.47 0.63
CA LEU A 126 -16.24 -2.05 -0.18
C LEU A 126 -17.29 -3.16 -0.30
N CYS A 127 -16.87 -4.40 -0.63
CA CYS A 127 -17.78 -5.55 -0.67
C CYS A 127 -18.46 -5.78 0.69
N ASN A 128 -17.71 -5.74 1.78
CA ASN A 128 -18.23 -5.93 3.14
C ASN A 128 -19.29 -4.87 3.51
N HIS A 129 -19.20 -3.68 2.92
CA HIS A 129 -20.16 -2.59 3.11
C HIS A 129 -21.23 -2.51 2.00
N ASN A 130 -21.43 -3.57 1.22
CA ASN A 130 -22.43 -3.67 0.15
C ASN A 130 -22.25 -2.65 -0.98
N ALA A 131 -21.03 -2.19 -1.24
CA ALA A 131 -20.67 -1.51 -2.46
C ALA A 131 -20.37 -2.53 -3.58
N ARG A 132 -20.29 -2.07 -4.82
CA ARG A 132 -20.02 -2.88 -6.02
C ARG A 132 -18.67 -2.48 -6.62
N PRO A 133 -17.55 -3.02 -6.10
CA PRO A 133 -16.22 -2.65 -6.57
C PRO A 133 -15.87 -3.29 -7.92
N SER A 134 -15.13 -2.55 -8.73
CA SER A 134 -14.37 -3.06 -9.87
C SER A 134 -12.91 -2.69 -9.71
N LEU A 135 -12.00 -3.64 -9.94
CA LEU A 135 -10.57 -3.49 -9.72
C LEU A 135 -9.85 -3.35 -11.07
N VAL A 136 -9.19 -2.21 -11.30
CA VAL A 136 -8.33 -2.01 -12.47
C VAL A 136 -6.97 -2.65 -12.22
N VAL A 137 -6.63 -3.60 -13.08
CA VAL A 137 -5.33 -4.27 -13.11
C VAL A 137 -4.62 -3.86 -14.40
N ARG A 138 -3.52 -3.11 -14.26
CA ARG A 138 -2.68 -2.69 -15.40
C ARG A 138 -1.50 -3.63 -15.61
N ASP A 139 -0.77 -3.90 -14.53
CA ASP A 139 0.47 -4.64 -14.53
C ASP A 139 0.30 -5.97 -13.78
N THR A 140 1.26 -6.87 -13.96
CA THR A 140 1.31 -8.16 -13.27
C THR A 140 1.51 -8.00 -11.76
N VAL A 141 0.90 -8.86 -10.94
CA VAL A 141 1.02 -8.86 -9.48
C VAL A 141 1.14 -10.27 -8.93
N HIS A 142 1.99 -10.48 -7.92
CA HIS A 142 1.98 -11.70 -7.12
C HIS A 142 0.95 -11.57 -6.02
N VAL A 143 -0.05 -12.44 -6.03
CA VAL A 143 -0.99 -12.61 -4.91
C VAL A 143 -0.63 -13.90 -4.19
N LEU A 144 -0.27 -13.79 -2.92
CA LEU A 144 0.04 -14.91 -2.03
C LEU A 144 -0.99 -14.94 -0.90
N PRO A 145 -1.36 -16.11 -0.35
CA PRO A 145 -2.17 -16.13 0.87
C PRO A 145 -1.41 -15.44 2.01
N ARG A 146 -2.12 -14.80 2.95
CA ARG A 146 -1.49 -14.23 4.16
C ARG A 146 -0.78 -15.30 5.00
N GLU A 147 -1.33 -16.52 5.02
CA GLU A 147 -0.81 -17.67 5.75
C GLU A 147 -0.64 -18.89 4.85
N MET A 148 0.45 -19.63 5.05
CA MET A 148 0.75 -20.90 4.41
C MET A 148 1.12 -21.91 5.48
N LEU A 149 0.47 -23.07 5.48
CA LEU A 149 0.81 -24.19 6.37
C LEU A 149 0.80 -23.81 7.87
N GLY A 150 -0.18 -22.99 8.28
CA GLY A 150 -0.31 -22.53 9.67
C GLY A 150 0.72 -21.49 10.13
N ARG A 151 1.48 -20.90 9.21
CA ARG A 151 2.45 -19.82 9.47
C ARG A 151 2.19 -18.64 8.54
N SER A 152 2.59 -17.44 8.95
CA SER A 152 2.56 -16.29 8.04
C SER A 152 3.47 -16.55 6.83
N THR A 153 3.01 -16.20 5.64
CA THR A 153 3.77 -16.38 4.39
C THR A 153 5.12 -15.68 4.47
N PHE A 154 5.14 -14.48 5.07
CA PHE A 154 6.38 -13.76 5.30
C PHE A 154 7.31 -14.50 6.27
N GLY A 155 6.81 -14.98 7.40
CA GLY A 155 7.61 -15.73 8.38
C GLY A 155 8.18 -17.02 7.79
N LEU A 156 7.38 -17.76 7.03
CA LEU A 156 7.82 -18.94 6.30
C LEU A 156 8.93 -18.59 5.29
N SER A 157 8.73 -17.52 4.49
CA SER A 157 9.72 -17.07 3.50
C SER A 157 11.06 -16.70 4.14
N MET A 158 11.04 -15.95 5.25
CA MET A 158 12.27 -15.55 5.95
C MET A 158 12.98 -16.74 6.58
N TRP A 159 12.23 -17.73 7.10
CA TRP A 159 12.81 -18.95 7.62
C TRP A 159 13.48 -19.77 6.51
N LEU A 160 12.84 -19.93 5.35
CA LEU A 160 13.40 -20.67 4.21
C LEU A 160 14.65 -19.99 3.63
N LEU A 161 14.67 -18.65 3.56
CA LEU A 161 15.83 -17.88 3.07
C LEU A 161 17.09 -18.05 3.93
N LYS A 162 16.97 -18.51 5.18
CA LYS A 162 18.15 -18.86 6.02
C LYS A 162 18.90 -20.08 5.49
N TRP A 163 18.23 -20.94 4.72
CA TRP A 163 18.73 -22.25 4.33
C TRP A 163 18.80 -22.45 2.82
N LEU A 164 18.05 -21.67 2.04
CA LEU A 164 17.82 -21.93 0.61
C LEU A 164 18.03 -20.66 -0.22
N PRO A 165 18.54 -20.78 -1.46
CA PRO A 165 18.64 -19.65 -2.39
C PRO A 165 17.27 -19.05 -2.73
N ILE A 166 17.21 -17.73 -2.94
CA ILE A 166 15.96 -16.97 -3.18
C ILE A 166 15.07 -17.57 -4.27
N ARG A 167 15.66 -18.01 -5.39
CA ARG A 167 14.92 -18.60 -6.51
C ARG A 167 14.23 -19.91 -6.15
N PHE A 168 14.83 -20.70 -5.26
CA PHE A 168 14.21 -21.93 -4.78
C PHE A 168 13.05 -21.62 -3.84
N VAL A 169 13.24 -20.66 -2.92
CA VAL A 169 12.18 -20.19 -2.02
C VAL A 169 10.99 -19.66 -2.82
N ASP A 170 11.24 -18.81 -3.83
CA ASP A 170 10.19 -18.28 -4.70
C ASP A 170 9.42 -19.38 -5.43
N ARG A 171 10.10 -20.38 -6.00
CA ARG A 171 9.44 -21.51 -6.65
C ARG A 171 8.55 -22.28 -5.67
N LEU A 172 9.06 -22.56 -4.47
CA LEU A 172 8.30 -23.27 -3.44
C LEU A 172 7.05 -22.48 -3.02
N LEU A 173 7.21 -21.18 -2.76
CA LEU A 173 6.10 -20.28 -2.42
C LEU A 173 5.05 -20.25 -3.54
N LEU A 174 5.46 -20.20 -4.81
CA LEU A 174 4.54 -20.18 -5.94
C LEU A 174 3.79 -21.50 -6.13
N ILE A 175 4.42 -22.64 -5.87
CA ILE A 175 3.77 -23.96 -5.88
C ILE A 175 2.70 -24.03 -4.78
N VAL A 176 3.05 -23.69 -3.54
CA VAL A 176 2.10 -23.68 -2.42
C VAL A 176 0.95 -22.70 -2.68
N THR A 177 1.27 -21.51 -3.20
CA THR A 177 0.27 -20.51 -3.60
C THR A 177 -0.65 -21.05 -4.68
N TRP A 178 -0.13 -21.73 -5.70
CA TRP A 178 -0.95 -22.31 -6.76
C TRP A 178 -1.87 -23.41 -6.22
N LEU A 179 -1.41 -24.24 -5.27
CA LEU A 179 -2.25 -25.24 -4.61
C LEU A 179 -3.39 -24.60 -3.78
N MET A 180 -3.11 -23.50 -3.10
CA MET A 180 -4.09 -22.84 -2.22
C MET A 180 -5.05 -21.91 -2.97
N LEU A 181 -4.53 -21.12 -3.91
CA LEU A 181 -5.28 -20.06 -4.60
C LEU A 181 -5.66 -20.43 -6.03
N GLY A 182 -5.04 -21.45 -6.61
CA GLY A 182 -5.20 -21.81 -8.01
C GLY A 182 -4.45 -20.88 -8.96
N ASP A 183 -4.86 -20.95 -10.23
CA ASP A 183 -4.35 -20.10 -11.29
C ASP A 183 -5.03 -18.73 -11.29
N THR A 184 -4.29 -17.70 -10.86
CA THR A 184 -4.79 -16.31 -10.74
C THR A 184 -4.93 -15.62 -12.10
N ALA A 185 -4.28 -16.11 -13.16
CA ALA A 185 -4.41 -15.55 -14.50
C ALA A 185 -5.84 -15.73 -15.05
N ARG A 186 -6.52 -16.82 -14.68
CA ARG A 186 -7.92 -17.10 -15.07
C ARG A 186 -8.92 -16.05 -14.59
N ILE A 187 -8.54 -15.27 -13.58
CA ILE A 187 -9.36 -14.21 -13.00
C ILE A 187 -8.76 -12.81 -13.26
N GLY A 188 -7.86 -12.69 -14.24
CA GLY A 188 -7.29 -11.40 -14.67
C GLY A 188 -6.16 -10.88 -13.78
N LEU A 189 -5.55 -11.74 -12.96
CA LEU A 189 -4.39 -11.40 -12.12
C LEU A 189 -3.16 -12.18 -12.58
N ASP A 190 -2.53 -11.64 -13.64
CA ASP A 190 -1.32 -12.19 -14.21
C ASP A 190 -0.13 -12.04 -13.27
N ARG A 191 0.68 -13.10 -13.17
CA ARG A 191 1.86 -13.12 -12.30
C ARG A 191 3.10 -12.59 -13.04
N PRO A 192 3.97 -11.82 -12.35
CA PRO A 192 5.27 -11.45 -12.88
C PRO A 192 6.13 -12.68 -13.19
N ARG A 193 7.07 -12.53 -14.14
CA ARG A 193 8.03 -13.60 -14.49
C ARG A 193 9.04 -13.89 -13.38
N LEU A 194 9.47 -12.85 -12.68
CA LEU A 194 10.37 -12.96 -11.52
C LEU A 194 9.58 -13.43 -10.30
N GLY A 195 10.22 -14.18 -9.40
CA GLY A 195 9.59 -14.63 -8.16
C GLY A 195 9.25 -13.47 -7.20
N PRO A 196 8.34 -13.68 -6.24
CA PRO A 196 7.86 -12.61 -5.37
C PRO A 196 8.96 -11.96 -4.50
N LEU A 197 9.92 -12.73 -3.99
CA LEU A 197 11.03 -12.21 -3.19
C LEU A 197 12.10 -11.57 -4.08
N GLU A 198 12.43 -12.19 -5.22
CA GLU A 198 13.37 -11.62 -6.19
C GLU A 198 12.88 -10.27 -6.72
N LEU A 199 11.58 -10.17 -7.04
CA LEU A 199 10.94 -8.93 -7.47
C LEU A 199 11.00 -7.85 -6.39
N LYS A 200 10.74 -8.22 -5.12
CA LYS A 200 10.86 -7.31 -3.99
C LYS A 200 12.27 -6.76 -3.84
N ASN A 201 13.30 -7.60 -3.93
CA ASN A 201 14.69 -7.17 -3.79
C ASN A 201 15.14 -6.24 -4.93
N LEU A 202 14.66 -6.46 -6.15
CA LEU A 202 15.07 -5.67 -7.32
C LEU A 202 14.31 -4.36 -7.48
N SER A 203 13.02 -4.35 -7.14
CA SER A 203 12.12 -3.22 -7.47
C SER A 203 11.41 -2.61 -6.27
N GLY A 204 11.57 -3.17 -5.07
CA GLY A 204 10.79 -2.81 -3.89
C GLY A 204 9.33 -3.27 -3.91
N LYS A 205 8.82 -3.77 -5.04
CA LYS A 205 7.42 -4.22 -5.18
C LYS A 205 7.18 -5.47 -4.36
N THR A 206 6.36 -5.35 -3.33
CA THR A 206 5.96 -6.46 -2.46
C THR A 206 4.80 -7.25 -3.08
N PRO A 207 4.72 -8.57 -2.86
CA PRO A 207 3.52 -9.33 -3.20
C PRO A 207 2.33 -8.84 -2.38
N VAL A 208 1.14 -9.00 -2.96
CA VAL A 208 -0.13 -8.84 -2.24
C VAL A 208 -0.34 -10.05 -1.34
N LEU A 209 -0.70 -9.80 -0.09
CA LEU A 209 -1.16 -10.85 0.83
C LEU A 209 -2.68 -10.87 0.85
N ASP A 210 -3.27 -11.89 0.22
CA ASP A 210 -4.72 -12.04 0.17
C ASP A 210 -5.29 -12.39 1.54
N VAL A 211 -6.37 -11.68 1.88
CA VAL A 211 -7.13 -11.83 3.13
C VAL A 211 -8.62 -12.10 2.86
N GLY A 212 -9.01 -12.37 1.62
CA GLY A 212 -10.39 -12.67 1.22
C GLY A 212 -10.83 -11.99 -0.08
N THR A 213 -10.06 -11.01 -0.57
CA THR A 213 -10.36 -10.31 -1.85
C THR A 213 -10.43 -11.29 -3.02
N LEU A 214 -9.54 -12.27 -3.07
CA LEU A 214 -9.51 -13.24 -4.18
C LEU A 214 -10.79 -14.08 -4.25
N ALA A 215 -11.39 -14.41 -3.09
CA ALA A 215 -12.64 -15.15 -3.04
C ALA A 215 -13.78 -14.34 -3.68
N ASN A 216 -13.85 -13.04 -3.37
CA ASN A 216 -14.84 -12.13 -3.95
C ASN A 216 -14.59 -11.84 -5.44
N ILE A 217 -13.34 -11.92 -5.91
CA ILE A 217 -13.06 -11.88 -7.36
C ILE A 217 -13.59 -13.16 -8.03
N LYS A 218 -13.38 -14.32 -7.41
CA LYS A 218 -13.84 -15.62 -7.95
C LYS A 218 -15.36 -15.76 -7.98
N SER A 219 -16.07 -15.22 -6.98
CA SER A 219 -17.54 -15.20 -6.95
C SER A 219 -18.14 -14.17 -7.92
N GLY A 220 -17.35 -13.19 -8.36
CA GLY A 220 -17.77 -12.11 -9.25
C GLY A 220 -18.27 -10.85 -8.52
N ASP A 221 -18.20 -10.82 -7.18
CA ASP A 221 -18.53 -9.65 -6.38
C ASP A 221 -17.54 -8.49 -6.60
N ILE A 222 -16.29 -8.81 -6.93
CA ILE A 222 -15.28 -7.87 -7.41
C ILE A 222 -14.98 -8.19 -8.88
N LYS A 223 -15.27 -7.24 -9.76
CA LYS A 223 -14.96 -7.38 -11.18
C LYS A 223 -13.55 -6.91 -11.49
N VAL A 224 -12.75 -7.71 -12.21
CA VAL A 224 -11.44 -7.27 -12.71
C VAL A 224 -11.59 -6.58 -14.06
N CYS A 225 -11.03 -5.37 -14.16
CA CYS A 225 -11.08 -4.50 -15.32
C CYS A 225 -9.65 -4.25 -15.87
N PRO A 226 -9.49 -4.11 -17.20
CA PRO A 226 -8.22 -3.70 -17.77
C PRO A 226 -7.99 -2.21 -17.54
N SER A 227 -6.86 -1.70 -18.03
CA SER A 227 -6.49 -0.28 -17.89
C SER A 227 -7.57 0.69 -18.39
N ILE A 228 -7.63 1.84 -17.73
CA ILE A 228 -8.47 2.97 -18.13
C ILE A 228 -7.87 3.61 -19.38
N LYS A 229 -8.70 3.88 -20.38
CA LYS A 229 -8.35 4.69 -21.54
C LYS A 229 -8.66 6.16 -21.29
N ARG A 230 -9.88 6.47 -20.84
CA ARG A 230 -10.29 7.82 -20.44
C ARG A 230 -11.52 7.79 -19.54
N LEU A 231 -11.72 8.87 -18.79
CA LEU A 231 -12.89 9.14 -17.99
C LEU A 231 -13.89 10.00 -18.78
N LYS A 232 -15.18 9.81 -18.50
CA LYS A 232 -16.31 10.57 -19.04
C LYS A 232 -17.19 11.00 -17.87
N ARG A 233 -18.16 11.88 -18.09
CA ARG A 233 -18.99 12.45 -17.02
C ARG A 233 -19.55 11.48 -15.97
N HIS A 234 -20.01 10.30 -16.36
CA HIS A 234 -20.49 9.26 -15.42
C HIS A 234 -19.98 7.85 -15.75
N ALA A 235 -18.94 7.77 -16.59
CA ALA A 235 -18.49 6.52 -17.16
C ALA A 235 -16.98 6.47 -17.33
N VAL A 236 -16.45 5.25 -17.37
CA VAL A 236 -15.05 4.95 -17.63
C VAL A 236 -14.95 4.12 -18.89
N GLU A 237 -14.17 4.60 -19.86
CA GLU A 237 -13.82 3.86 -21.06
C GLU A 237 -12.50 3.13 -20.81
N PHE A 238 -12.51 1.81 -20.96
CA PHE A 238 -11.33 0.96 -20.81
C PHE A 238 -10.61 0.73 -22.13
N VAL A 239 -9.34 0.30 -22.08
CA VAL A 239 -8.51 0.07 -23.27
C VAL A 239 -9.04 -1.00 -24.22
N ASN A 240 -9.90 -1.90 -23.73
CA ASN A 240 -10.57 -2.91 -24.56
C ASN A 240 -11.85 -2.38 -25.25
N GLY A 241 -12.12 -1.08 -25.18
CA GLY A 241 -13.29 -0.43 -25.78
C GLY A 241 -14.58 -0.52 -24.96
N LYS A 242 -14.63 -1.29 -23.87
CA LYS A 242 -15.80 -1.33 -22.99
C LYS A 242 -15.94 -0.01 -22.23
N THR A 243 -17.18 0.45 -22.07
CA THR A 243 -17.51 1.62 -21.25
C THR A 243 -18.50 1.22 -20.17
N GLU A 244 -18.22 1.58 -18.93
CA GLU A 244 -19.08 1.25 -17.77
C GLU A 244 -19.27 2.46 -16.86
N ASN A 245 -20.43 2.53 -16.19
CA ASN A 245 -20.78 3.65 -15.32
C ASN A 245 -20.29 3.40 -13.89
N PHE A 246 -19.70 4.43 -13.28
CA PHE A 246 -19.19 4.39 -11.91
C PHE A 246 -19.61 5.66 -11.16
N ASP A 247 -19.86 5.50 -9.87
CA ASP A 247 -20.31 6.59 -9.00
C ASP A 247 -19.13 7.22 -8.25
N ALA A 248 -18.03 6.46 -8.07
CA ALA A 248 -16.78 6.94 -7.50
C ALA A 248 -15.57 6.15 -8.04
N ILE A 249 -14.39 6.77 -7.95
CA ILE A 249 -13.09 6.20 -8.29
C ILE A 249 -12.16 6.32 -7.08
N ILE A 250 -11.57 5.20 -6.66
CA ILE A 250 -10.55 5.17 -5.61
C ILE A 250 -9.20 4.84 -6.24
N LEU A 251 -8.24 5.74 -6.13
CA LEU A 251 -6.89 5.59 -6.63
C LEU A 251 -6.04 4.89 -5.58
N ALA A 252 -5.78 3.59 -5.79
CA ALA A 252 -4.84 2.77 -5.02
C ALA A 252 -3.48 2.71 -5.74
N THR A 253 -2.99 3.89 -6.10
CA THR A 253 -1.87 4.11 -7.05
C THR A 253 -0.53 4.33 -6.36
N GLY A 254 -0.49 4.14 -5.04
CA GLY A 254 0.73 4.13 -4.24
C GLY A 254 1.17 5.51 -3.78
N TYR A 255 2.38 5.55 -3.24
CA TYR A 255 2.95 6.74 -2.62
C TYR A 255 4.38 6.96 -3.10
N LYS A 256 4.90 8.17 -2.90
CA LYS A 256 6.31 8.51 -3.10
C LYS A 256 6.89 9.09 -1.81
N SER A 257 8.20 8.92 -1.64
CA SER A 257 8.95 9.59 -0.58
C SER A 257 9.01 11.10 -0.86
N ASN A 258 8.91 11.90 0.19
CA ASN A 258 9.17 13.34 0.12
C ASN A 258 10.57 13.71 0.64
N VAL A 259 11.43 12.75 1.01
CA VAL A 259 12.80 13.03 1.48
C VAL A 259 13.57 13.96 0.52
N PRO A 260 13.52 13.78 -0.81
CA PRO A 260 14.23 14.67 -1.73
C PRO A 260 13.72 16.12 -1.76
N SER A 261 12.55 16.43 -1.20
CA SER A 261 12.02 17.81 -1.21
C SER A 261 12.60 18.68 -0.09
N TRP A 262 13.10 18.07 0.99
CA TRP A 262 13.59 18.78 2.17
C TRP A 262 15.04 18.43 2.55
N LEU A 263 15.54 17.25 2.18
CA LEU A 263 16.94 16.87 2.39
C LEU A 263 17.79 17.31 1.19
N LYS A 264 18.78 18.16 1.43
CA LYS A 264 19.69 18.72 0.43
C LYS A 264 21.14 18.29 0.66
#